data_AF-A0A9E2VM73-F1
#
_entry.id   AF-A0A9E2VM73-F1
#
_cell.length_a   1.000
_cell.length_b   1.000
_cell.length_c   1.000
_cell.angle_alpha   90.00
_cell.angle_beta   90.00
_cell.angle_gamma   90.00
#
_symmetry.space_group_name_H-M   'P 1'
#
loop_
_entity.id
_entity.type
_entity.pdbx_description
1 polymer ?
#
loop_
_entity_poly.entity_id
_entity_poly.type
_entity_poly.pdbx_seq_one_letter_code
_entity_poly.pdbx_strand_id
1 'polypeptide(L)'
;MQPRRFVHPTPGAASAPSRPAHRLRQFPPPTPLYLLVIFAHALATARGADLSRATLVTPPNLSAPERKAITMLVEEVEKRSRVRWPIAQAWPAAPTPVVAVGPASALRDFGGKFAADLAADPGVAGAEGFRIRQRRDGDASAVFVIGNDARGVLFGIGRLLRELRMRPGAISLPDELSIATAPQYPLRGHQLGY
;
A
#
# COMPACT_ATOMS: atom_id res chain seq x y z
N MET A 1 6.50 -84.13 -43.02
CA MET A 1 7.57 -84.76 -42.20
C MET A 1 7.58 -84.05 -40.86
N GLN A 2 6.80 -84.50 -39.86
CA GLN A 2 7.15 -85.44 -38.77
C GLN A 2 8.37 -85.02 -37.93
N PRO A 3 8.48 -85.36 -36.62
CA PRO A 3 7.48 -85.93 -35.68
C PRO A 3 7.45 -85.19 -34.31
N ARG A 4 6.33 -85.17 -33.57
CA ARG A 4 5.96 -86.06 -32.43
C ARG A 4 7.04 -86.33 -31.37
N ARG A 5 6.72 -86.01 -30.11
CA ARG A 5 6.91 -86.80 -28.86
C ARG A 5 6.27 -85.98 -27.72
N PHE A 6 5.06 -86.26 -27.20
CA PHE A 6 4.56 -87.40 -26.43
C PHE A 6 5.47 -87.85 -25.29
N VAL A 7 5.17 -87.42 -24.05
CA VAL A 7 5.28 -88.20 -22.80
C VAL A 7 4.25 -87.67 -21.78
N HIS A 8 3.30 -88.53 -21.39
CA HIS A 8 2.52 -88.52 -20.12
C HIS A 8 3.23 -89.47 -19.15
N PRO A 9 3.22 -89.28 -17.79
CA PRO A 9 2.11 -89.77 -16.90
C PRO A 9 1.88 -88.92 -15.60
N THR A 10 0.62 -88.67 -15.14
CA THR A 10 -0.16 -89.29 -14.01
C THR A 10 0.52 -89.43 -12.63
N PRO A 11 -0.23 -89.56 -11.50
CA PRO A 11 -1.40 -88.81 -11.01
C PRO A 11 -1.26 -88.46 -9.48
N GLY A 12 -2.14 -87.65 -8.90
CA GLY A 12 -2.08 -87.42 -7.45
C GLY A 12 -3.24 -86.63 -6.84
N ALA A 13 -4.19 -87.38 -6.28
CA ALA A 13 -5.03 -87.09 -5.12
C ALA A 13 -5.88 -85.79 -5.08
N ALA A 14 -7.19 -86.02 -5.16
CA ALA A 14 -8.24 -85.09 -4.80
C ALA A 14 -8.28 -84.79 -3.29
N SER A 15 -8.50 -83.53 -2.93
CA SER A 15 -9.22 -83.14 -1.72
C SER A 15 -9.83 -81.74 -1.92
N ALA A 16 -11.11 -81.61 -1.59
CA ALA A 16 -11.90 -80.39 -1.59
C ALA A 16 -12.71 -80.36 -0.28
N PRO A 17 -13.34 -79.26 0.15
CA PRO A 17 -13.11 -77.84 -0.15
C PRO A 17 -12.82 -77.03 1.13
N SER A 18 -12.13 -75.88 1.00
CA SER A 18 -12.03 -74.87 2.07
C SER A 18 -12.68 -73.56 1.64
N ARG A 19 -13.43 -72.99 2.59
CA ARG A 19 -14.29 -71.79 2.48
C ARG A 19 -13.52 -70.53 2.04
N PRO A 20 -14.21 -69.53 1.45
CA PRO A 20 -13.61 -68.57 0.54
C PRO A 20 -12.91 -67.43 1.29
N ALA A 21 -11.74 -67.02 0.81
CA ALA A 21 -11.11 -65.77 1.22
C ALA A 21 -10.15 -65.25 0.14
N HIS A 22 -10.39 -64.00 -0.25
CA HIS A 22 -9.41 -62.99 -0.66
C HIS A 22 -8.27 -63.37 -1.62
N ARG A 23 -8.28 -62.82 -2.85
CA ARG A 23 -7.24 -61.85 -3.23
C ARG A 23 -7.59 -61.08 -4.50
N LEU A 24 -7.47 -59.77 -4.38
CA LEU A 24 -7.63 -58.74 -5.40
C LEU A 24 -6.60 -58.89 -6.53
N ARG A 25 -7.06 -58.80 -7.78
CA ARG A 25 -6.25 -58.35 -8.92
C ARG A 25 -6.89 -57.11 -9.53
N GLN A 26 -6.36 -55.99 -9.04
CA GLN A 26 -6.15 -54.68 -9.64
C GLN A 26 -6.57 -54.51 -11.11
N PHE A 27 -7.56 -53.66 -11.35
CA PHE A 27 -7.56 -52.69 -12.45
C PHE A 27 -7.77 -51.30 -11.82
N PRO A 28 -7.06 -50.26 -12.29
CA PRO A 28 -7.02 -48.96 -11.62
C PRO A 28 -8.36 -48.19 -11.73
N PRO A 29 -8.74 -47.40 -10.73
CA PRO A 29 -9.96 -46.58 -10.77
C PRO A 29 -9.73 -45.30 -11.58
N PRO A 30 -10.69 -44.81 -12.39
CA PRO A 30 -10.78 -43.39 -12.65
C PRO A 30 -11.53 -42.74 -11.47
N THR A 31 -10.76 -42.29 -10.47
CA THR A 31 -11.23 -41.36 -9.44
C THR A 31 -11.60 -40.01 -10.07
N PRO A 32 -12.52 -39.27 -9.42
CA PRO A 32 -13.37 -38.26 -10.03
C PRO A 32 -12.65 -36.91 -10.18
N LEU A 33 -12.79 -36.25 -11.32
CA LEU A 33 -12.29 -34.88 -11.50
C LEU A 33 -13.41 -33.88 -11.19
N TYR A 34 -13.75 -33.74 -9.90
CA TYR A 34 -14.36 -32.51 -9.42
C TYR A 34 -13.27 -31.42 -9.48
N LEU A 35 -13.32 -30.59 -10.52
CA LEU A 35 -12.55 -29.35 -10.63
C LEU A 35 -13.07 -28.34 -9.59
N LEU A 36 -12.71 -28.55 -8.32
CA LEU A 36 -12.78 -27.49 -7.32
C LEU A 36 -11.59 -26.55 -7.59
N VAL A 37 -11.82 -25.53 -8.41
CA VAL A 37 -10.88 -24.41 -8.56
C VAL A 37 -10.88 -23.65 -7.23
N ILE A 38 -9.97 -24.03 -6.32
CA ILE A 38 -9.67 -23.24 -5.12
C ILE A 38 -8.95 -21.99 -5.61
N PHE A 39 -9.71 -20.92 -5.86
CA PHE A 39 -9.14 -19.60 -6.13
C PHE A 39 -8.66 -19.01 -4.80
N ALA A 40 -7.54 -19.53 -4.31
CA ALA A 40 -6.80 -18.94 -3.21
C ALA A 40 -6.17 -17.64 -3.72
N HIS A 41 -6.96 -16.56 -3.77
CA HIS A 41 -6.38 -15.24 -3.83
C HIS A 41 -5.58 -15.04 -2.55
N ALA A 42 -4.27 -14.92 -2.70
CA ALA A 42 -3.47 -14.25 -1.71
C ALA A 42 -4.08 -12.85 -1.53
N LEU A 43 -4.78 -12.61 -0.42
CA LEU A 43 -5.05 -11.24 0.01
C LEU A 43 -3.68 -10.63 0.34
N ALA A 44 -3.05 -10.01 -0.66
CA ALA A 44 -2.02 -9.03 -0.41
C ALA A 44 -2.69 -7.95 0.44
N THR A 45 -2.47 -8.00 1.75
CA THR A 45 -2.84 -6.91 2.63
C THR A 45 -1.96 -5.74 2.21
N ALA A 46 -2.53 -4.78 1.47
CA ALA A 46 -1.91 -3.50 1.24
C ALA A 46 -1.63 -2.88 2.62
N ARG A 47 -0.39 -3.04 3.09
CA ARG A 47 0.07 -2.55 4.39
C ARG A 47 0.49 -1.11 4.19
N GLY A 48 -0.51 -0.24 4.12
CA GLY A 48 -0.30 1.19 3.99
C GLY A 48 0.76 1.69 4.97
N ALA A 49 1.63 2.58 4.49
CA ALA A 49 2.69 3.19 5.28
C ALA A 49 2.22 3.70 6.64
N ASP A 50 2.91 3.22 7.69
CA ASP A 50 2.70 3.67 9.06
C ASP A 50 3.35 5.04 9.28
N LEU A 51 2.53 6.03 9.63
CA LEU A 51 2.93 7.40 9.93
C LEU A 51 2.72 7.74 11.40
N SER A 52 2.43 6.76 12.26
CA SER A 52 2.13 6.98 13.69
C SER A 52 3.30 7.57 14.47
N ARG A 53 4.52 7.45 13.95
CA ARG A 53 5.74 8.05 14.53
C ARG A 53 6.38 9.06 13.60
N ALA A 54 5.59 9.68 12.72
CA ALA A 54 6.14 10.61 11.74
C ALA A 54 6.59 11.92 12.37
N THR A 55 7.65 12.50 11.81
CA THR A 55 8.03 13.90 12.05
C THR A 55 7.47 14.77 10.93
N LEU A 56 6.82 15.88 11.29
CA LEU A 56 6.35 16.88 10.33
C LEU A 56 7.49 17.86 10.02
N VAL A 57 8.05 17.78 8.82
CA VAL A 57 9.13 18.65 8.37
C VAL A 57 8.55 19.81 7.54
N THR A 58 8.93 21.04 7.88
CA THR A 58 8.48 22.25 7.17
C THR A 58 9.63 23.21 6.91
N PRO A 59 9.61 24.03 5.85
CA PRO A 59 10.65 25.03 5.63
C PRO A 59 10.61 26.11 6.73
N PRO A 60 11.73 26.82 6.98
CA PRO A 60 11.84 27.75 8.10
C PRO A 60 10.96 29.00 7.94
N ASN A 61 10.73 29.45 6.71
CA ASN A 61 10.15 30.76 6.39
C ASN A 61 8.75 30.64 5.78
N LEU A 62 7.82 29.99 6.47
CA LEU A 62 6.42 29.93 6.05
C LEU A 62 5.72 31.30 6.14
N SER A 63 4.73 31.54 5.28
CA SER A 63 3.78 32.64 5.45
C SER A 63 2.80 32.37 6.60
N ALA A 64 2.04 33.39 7.02
CA ALA A 64 1.05 33.22 8.08
C ALA A 64 -0.06 32.21 7.71
N PRO A 65 -0.64 32.22 6.50
CA PRO A 65 -1.63 31.21 6.09
C PRO A 65 -1.05 29.79 6.07
N GLU A 66 0.18 29.61 5.58
CA GLU A 66 0.83 28.30 5.55
C GLU A 66 1.10 27.77 6.96
N ARG A 67 1.62 28.62 7.87
CA ARG A 67 1.77 28.24 9.29
C ARG A 67 0.44 27.78 9.89
N LYS A 68 -0.65 28.51 9.62
CA LYS A 68 -1.97 28.12 10.15
C LYS A 68 -2.44 26.79 9.56
N ALA A 69 -2.14 26.51 8.29
CA ALA A 69 -2.45 25.23 7.66
C ALA A 69 -1.64 24.08 8.29
N ILE A 70 -0.36 24.29 8.61
CA ILE A 70 0.48 23.34 9.37
C ILE A 70 -0.10 23.09 10.77
N THR A 71 -0.49 24.14 11.49
CA THR A 71 -1.14 23.99 12.79
C THR A 71 -2.41 23.14 12.68
N MET A 72 -3.26 23.41 11.70
CA MET A 72 -4.49 22.65 11.46
C MET A 72 -4.22 21.18 11.12
N LEU A 73 -3.16 20.87 10.35
CA LEU A 73 -2.73 19.48 10.10
C LEU A 73 -2.43 18.76 11.42
N VAL A 74 -1.59 19.35 12.28
CA VAL A 74 -1.21 18.73 13.56
C VAL A 74 -2.41 18.58 14.48
N GLU A 75 -3.24 19.61 14.59
CA GLU A 75 -4.46 19.60 15.43
C GLU A 75 -5.44 18.51 14.98
N GLU A 76 -5.71 18.39 13.67
CA GLU A 76 -6.64 17.38 13.16
C GLU A 76 -6.08 15.96 13.27
N VAL A 77 -4.77 15.77 13.06
CA VAL A 77 -4.11 14.47 13.28
C VAL A 77 -4.19 14.08 14.76
N GLU A 78 -3.82 14.98 15.66
CA GLU A 78 -3.86 14.72 17.11
C GLU A 78 -5.28 14.45 17.60
N LYS A 79 -6.25 15.25 17.18
CA LYS A 79 -7.67 15.08 17.55
C LYS A 79 -8.23 13.72 17.13
N ARG A 80 -7.90 13.25 15.93
CA ARG A 80 -8.49 12.01 15.35
C ARG A 80 -7.74 10.75 15.76
N SER A 81 -6.43 10.85 16.01
CA SER A 81 -5.57 9.68 16.28
C SER A 81 -4.97 9.65 17.69
N ARG A 82 -5.04 10.74 18.47
CA ARG A 82 -4.30 10.92 19.73
C ARG A 82 -2.78 10.83 19.61
N VAL A 83 -2.25 10.86 18.39
CA VAL A 83 -0.82 10.92 18.10
C VAL A 83 -0.49 12.36 17.72
N ARG A 84 0.55 12.92 18.36
CA ARG A 84 1.05 14.25 18.03
C ARG A 84 2.37 14.13 17.28
N TRP A 85 2.40 14.59 16.04
CA TRP A 85 3.64 14.69 15.27
C TRP A 85 4.49 15.86 15.75
N PRO A 86 5.78 15.66 16.07
CA PRO A 86 6.70 16.77 16.29
C PRO A 86 6.91 17.54 14.98
N ILE A 87 7.02 18.86 15.09
CA ILE A 87 7.36 19.74 13.95
C ILE A 87 8.87 19.99 13.98
N ALA A 88 9.53 19.83 12.84
CA ALA A 88 10.95 20.10 12.67
C ALA A 88 11.21 20.91 11.39
N GLN A 89 12.31 21.65 11.38
CA GLN A 89 12.82 22.31 10.17
C GLN A 89 13.98 21.54 9.54
N ALA A 90 14.58 20.61 10.30
CA ALA A 90 15.61 19.69 9.82
C ALA A 90 15.01 18.29 9.66
N TRP A 91 15.50 17.55 8.67
CA TRP A 91 15.18 16.14 8.52
C TRP A 91 15.72 15.33 9.69
N PRO A 92 14.95 14.38 10.24
CA PRO A 92 15.46 13.50 11.28
C PRO A 92 16.61 12.64 10.73
N ALA A 93 17.68 12.50 11.53
CA ALA A 93 18.81 11.64 11.17
C ALA A 93 18.47 10.14 11.29
N ALA A 94 17.53 9.81 12.17
CA ALA A 94 17.02 8.45 12.32
C ALA A 94 16.05 8.11 11.18
N PRO A 95 15.96 6.82 10.76
CA PRO A 95 15.05 6.37 9.71
C PRO A 95 13.61 6.26 10.25
N THR A 96 13.02 7.40 10.59
CA THR A 96 11.62 7.53 11.02
C THR A 96 10.75 8.01 9.87
N PRO A 97 9.45 7.69 9.86
CA PRO A 97 8.54 8.26 8.87
C PRO A 97 8.58 9.79 8.88
N VAL A 98 8.43 10.40 7.71
CA VAL A 98 8.42 11.86 7.57
C VAL A 98 7.19 12.29 6.80
N VAL A 99 6.55 13.35 7.26
CA VAL A 99 5.57 14.10 6.48
C VAL A 99 6.18 15.48 6.24
N ALA A 100 6.52 15.80 5.00
CA ALA A 100 7.24 17.02 4.62
C ALA A 100 6.28 17.95 3.88
N VAL A 101 6.05 19.16 4.38
CA VAL A 101 4.99 20.05 3.88
C VAL A 101 5.53 21.46 3.67
N GLY A 102 5.28 22.03 2.49
CA GLY A 102 5.65 23.40 2.19
C GLY A 102 5.31 23.84 0.76
N PRO A 103 5.52 25.12 0.44
CA PRO A 103 5.36 25.63 -0.91
C PRO A 103 6.47 25.11 -1.84
N ALA A 104 6.16 24.95 -3.12
CA ALA A 104 7.10 24.49 -4.14
C ALA A 104 8.35 25.37 -4.25
N SER A 105 8.21 26.68 -3.99
CA SER A 105 9.32 27.65 -3.96
C SER A 105 10.37 27.34 -2.90
N ALA A 106 10.00 26.64 -1.82
CA ALA A 106 10.89 26.27 -0.71
C ALA A 106 11.24 24.77 -0.70
N LEU A 107 10.99 24.03 -1.79
CA LEU A 107 11.14 22.57 -1.84
C LEU A 107 12.53 22.08 -1.39
N ARG A 108 13.58 22.86 -1.66
CA ARG A 108 14.95 22.50 -1.25
C ARG A 108 15.14 22.50 0.28
N ASP A 109 14.38 23.32 1.00
CA ASP A 109 14.54 23.48 2.45
C ASP A 109 13.89 22.34 3.23
N PHE A 110 12.83 21.74 2.68
CA PHE A 110 12.05 20.71 3.39
C PHE A 110 11.99 19.36 2.66
N GLY A 111 12.43 19.26 1.40
CA GLY A 111 12.38 18.01 0.61
C GLY A 111 13.50 17.01 0.95
N GLY A 112 14.50 17.42 1.73
CA GLY A 112 15.63 16.57 2.11
C GLY A 112 16.35 15.99 0.90
N LYS A 113 16.79 14.73 1.00
CA LYS A 113 17.46 14.03 -0.11
C LYS A 113 16.57 13.82 -1.36
N PHE A 114 15.26 13.96 -1.22
CA PHE A 114 14.30 13.78 -2.31
C PHE A 114 14.01 15.09 -3.06
N ALA A 115 14.55 16.23 -2.61
CA ALA A 115 14.24 17.54 -3.20
C ALA A 115 14.54 17.62 -4.70
N ALA A 116 15.65 17.02 -5.16
CA ALA A 116 16.02 17.01 -6.57
C ALA A 116 15.05 16.18 -7.43
N ASP A 117 14.72 14.96 -6.98
CA ASP A 117 13.73 14.08 -7.62
C ASP A 117 12.35 14.76 -7.68
N LEU A 118 11.91 15.34 -6.57
CA LEU A 118 10.63 16.05 -6.49
C LEU A 118 10.61 17.31 -7.36
N ALA A 119 11.74 18.01 -7.53
CA ALA A 119 11.83 19.15 -8.44
C ALA A 119 11.73 18.74 -9.92
N ALA A 120 12.22 17.54 -10.27
CA ALA A 120 12.14 16.97 -11.60
C ALA A 120 10.76 16.32 -11.92
N ASP A 121 10.04 15.87 -10.89
CA ASP A 121 8.65 15.41 -11.00
C ASP A 121 7.79 16.59 -11.50
N PRO A 122 7.09 16.48 -12.64
CA PRO A 122 6.27 17.58 -13.13
C PRO A 122 5.07 17.81 -12.22
N GLY A 123 4.96 19.03 -11.68
CA GLY A 123 3.78 19.47 -10.92
C GLY A 123 2.55 19.70 -11.81
N VAL A 124 1.43 20.04 -11.19
CA VAL A 124 0.27 20.57 -11.94
C VAL A 124 0.40 22.08 -12.03
N ALA A 125 0.27 22.61 -13.23
CA ALA A 125 0.27 24.05 -13.45
C ALA A 125 -1.02 24.68 -12.91
N GLY A 126 -0.91 25.92 -12.40
CA GLY A 126 -2.04 26.72 -11.93
C GLY A 126 -1.93 27.13 -10.47
N ALA A 127 -2.51 28.29 -10.16
CA ALA A 127 -2.64 28.77 -8.79
C ALA A 127 -3.43 27.76 -7.95
N GLU A 128 -3.11 27.69 -6.66
CA GLU A 128 -3.75 26.82 -5.68
C GLU A 128 -3.60 25.31 -5.99
N GLY A 129 -2.74 24.96 -6.96
CA GLY A 129 -2.37 23.59 -7.25
C GLY A 129 -1.52 22.97 -6.14
N PHE A 130 -1.58 21.65 -6.03
CA PHE A 130 -0.73 20.90 -5.12
C PHE A 130 -0.44 19.51 -5.66
N ARG A 131 0.56 18.87 -5.05
CA ARG A 131 0.83 17.45 -5.24
C ARG A 131 1.17 16.78 -3.92
N ILE A 132 0.78 15.50 -3.83
CA ILE A 132 1.15 14.59 -2.78
C ILE A 132 1.98 13.47 -3.39
N ARG A 133 3.14 13.20 -2.81
CA ARG A 133 4.03 12.12 -3.24
C ARG A 133 4.44 11.30 -2.04
N GLN A 134 4.50 10.00 -2.23
CA GLN A 134 5.16 9.09 -1.30
C GLN A 134 6.48 8.62 -1.88
N ARG A 135 7.49 8.52 -1.03
CA ARG A 135 8.79 7.88 -1.31
C ARG A 135 9.15 6.97 -0.15
N ARG A 136 9.98 5.97 -0.43
CA ARG A 136 10.59 5.11 0.59
C ARG A 136 11.95 5.66 0.98
N ASP A 137 12.21 5.65 2.27
CA ASP A 137 13.53 5.89 2.87
C ASP A 137 13.93 4.64 3.66
N GLY A 138 14.52 3.66 2.97
CA GLY A 138 14.67 2.31 3.51
C GLY A 138 13.31 1.71 3.87
N ASP A 139 13.15 1.38 5.15
CA ASP A 139 11.89 0.87 5.70
C ASP A 139 10.89 1.97 6.09
N ALA A 140 11.35 3.21 6.21
CA ALA A 140 10.50 4.35 6.54
C ALA A 140 9.81 4.92 5.29
N SER A 141 8.68 5.59 5.51
CA SER A 141 7.95 6.30 4.46
C SER A 141 8.15 7.81 4.60
N ALA A 142 8.44 8.48 3.47
CA ALA A 142 8.45 9.93 3.36
C ALA A 142 7.27 10.38 2.50
N VAL A 143 6.40 11.22 3.04
CA VAL A 143 5.22 11.76 2.37
C VAL A 143 5.39 13.25 2.18
N PHE A 144 5.22 13.75 0.97
CA PHE A 144 5.43 15.15 0.62
C PHE A 144 4.11 15.78 0.23
N VAL A 145 3.81 16.95 0.79
CA VAL A 145 2.74 17.83 0.33
C VAL A 145 3.39 19.11 -0.18
N ILE A 146 3.29 19.32 -1.49
CA ILE A 146 3.95 20.43 -2.18
C ILE A 146 2.86 21.29 -2.81
N GLY A 147 2.62 22.48 -2.25
CA GLY A 147 1.66 23.44 -2.77
C GLY A 147 2.32 24.44 -3.72
N ASN A 148 1.65 24.86 -4.78
CA ASN A 148 2.15 25.89 -5.69
C ASN A 148 2.19 27.27 -5.01
N ASP A 149 1.32 27.48 -4.03
CA ASP A 149 1.21 28.68 -3.20
C ASP A 149 0.59 28.32 -1.83
N ALA A 150 0.33 29.32 -0.98
CA ALA A 150 -0.23 29.14 0.34
C ALA A 150 -1.60 28.41 0.35
N ARG A 151 -2.45 28.65 -0.64
CA ARG A 151 -3.74 27.94 -0.78
C ARG A 151 -3.53 26.51 -1.27
N GLY A 152 -2.58 26.30 -2.18
CA GLY A 152 -2.15 24.98 -2.60
C GLY A 152 -1.64 24.14 -1.42
N VAL A 153 -0.85 24.72 -0.52
CA VAL A 153 -0.40 24.04 0.72
C VAL A 153 -1.61 23.64 1.57
N LEU A 154 -2.54 24.57 1.81
CA LEU A 154 -3.77 24.29 2.56
C LEU A 154 -4.61 23.17 1.92
N PHE A 155 -4.81 23.20 0.60
CA PHE A 155 -5.58 22.19 -0.12
C PHE A 155 -4.89 20.83 -0.13
N GLY A 156 -3.56 20.81 -0.28
CA GLY A 156 -2.77 19.59 -0.18
C GLY A 156 -2.85 18.95 1.20
N ILE A 157 -2.78 19.75 2.26
CA ILE A 157 -3.00 19.29 3.65
C ILE A 157 -4.40 18.73 3.80
N GLY A 158 -5.42 19.45 3.33
CA GLY A 158 -6.81 19.00 3.38
C GLY A 158 -7.02 17.68 2.63
N ARG A 159 -6.35 17.49 1.48
CA ARG A 159 -6.39 16.22 0.76
C ARG A 159 -5.66 15.12 1.51
N LEU A 160 -4.47 15.37 2.05
CA LEU A 160 -3.73 14.40 2.86
C LEU A 160 -4.59 13.90 4.03
N LEU A 161 -5.23 14.81 4.78
CA LEU A 161 -6.12 14.46 5.89
C LEU A 161 -7.28 13.54 5.49
N ARG A 162 -7.74 13.61 4.23
CA ARG A 162 -8.79 12.72 3.70
C ARG A 162 -8.26 11.34 3.28
N GLU A 163 -6.98 11.24 2.94
CA GLU A 163 -6.33 9.97 2.59
C GLU A 163 -5.83 9.21 3.82
N LEU A 164 -5.49 9.93 4.89
CA LEU A 164 -5.04 9.32 6.14
C LEU A 164 -6.14 8.47 6.78
N ARG A 165 -5.81 7.21 7.05
CA ARG A 165 -6.59 6.33 7.90
C ARG A 165 -6.12 6.50 9.35
N MET A 166 -6.97 7.06 10.18
CA MET A 166 -6.66 7.41 11.56
C MET A 166 -7.56 6.67 12.53
N ARG A 167 -6.93 6.10 13.56
CA ARG A 167 -7.58 5.53 14.74
C ARG A 167 -6.73 5.87 15.97
N PRO A 168 -7.24 5.73 17.20
CA PRO A 168 -6.44 5.98 18.39
C PRO A 168 -5.10 5.21 18.35
N GLY A 169 -3.99 5.94 18.46
CA GLY A 169 -2.62 5.42 18.45
C GLY A 169 -2.07 5.01 17.09
N ALA A 170 -2.83 5.12 15.99
CA ALA A 170 -2.34 4.70 14.68
C ALA A 170 -2.79 5.62 13.53
N ILE A 171 -1.83 5.93 12.65
CA ILE A 171 -2.01 6.70 11.44
C ILE A 171 -1.37 5.92 10.28
N SER A 172 -2.13 5.68 9.22
CA SER A 172 -1.60 5.02 8.02
C SER A 172 -2.06 5.72 6.74
N LEU A 173 -1.24 5.63 5.70
CA LEU A 173 -1.52 6.13 4.36
C LEU A 173 -1.51 4.95 3.38
N PRO A 174 -2.39 4.90 2.36
CA PRO A 174 -2.26 3.93 1.28
C PRO A 174 -0.86 4.00 0.65
N ASP A 175 -0.29 2.83 0.33
CA ASP A 175 1.01 2.78 -0.32
C ASP A 175 0.96 3.39 -1.73
N GLU A 176 2.11 3.89 -2.16
CA GLU A 176 2.34 4.46 -3.49
C GLU A 176 1.44 5.66 -3.81
N LEU A 177 1.01 6.42 -2.80
CA LEU A 177 0.15 7.58 -3.02
C LEU A 177 0.86 8.64 -3.90
N SER A 178 0.26 8.91 -5.06
CA SER A 178 0.69 9.95 -5.99
C SER A 178 -0.52 10.74 -6.49
N ILE A 179 -0.66 11.97 -6.03
CA ILE A 179 -1.76 12.87 -6.39
C ILE A 179 -1.17 14.18 -6.90
N ALA A 180 -1.70 14.72 -7.99
CA ALA A 180 -1.35 16.06 -8.46
C ALA A 180 -2.64 16.70 -9.00
N THR A 181 -2.99 17.90 -8.53
CA THR A 181 -4.24 18.57 -8.93
C THR A 181 -4.12 20.08 -8.85
N ALA A 182 -4.87 20.78 -9.69
CA ALA A 182 -5.06 22.22 -9.62
C ALA A 182 -6.51 22.56 -10.02
N PRO A 183 -7.05 23.69 -9.55
CA PRO A 183 -8.37 24.16 -9.96
C PRO A 183 -8.44 24.43 -11.46
N GLN A 184 -9.56 24.02 -12.08
CA GLN A 184 -9.85 24.44 -13.45
C GLN A 184 -10.32 25.91 -13.53
N TYR A 185 -10.95 26.43 -12.46
CA TYR A 185 -11.47 27.79 -12.40
C TYR A 185 -10.94 28.55 -11.17
N PRO A 186 -10.46 29.80 -11.31
CA PRO A 186 -9.86 30.56 -10.21
C PRO A 186 -10.83 30.94 -9.09
N LEU A 187 -12.06 31.34 -9.43
CA LEU A 187 -13.07 31.79 -8.47
C LEU A 187 -14.12 30.70 -8.27
N ARG A 188 -14.23 30.21 -7.04
CA ARG A 188 -15.14 29.12 -6.65
C ARG A 188 -15.80 29.53 -5.33
N GLY A 189 -16.84 30.34 -5.43
CA GLY A 189 -17.59 30.85 -4.28
C GLY A 189 -19.09 30.72 -4.50
N HIS A 190 -19.84 30.55 -3.42
CA HIS A 190 -21.29 30.66 -3.42
C HIS A 190 -21.65 32.06 -2.92
N GLN A 191 -22.61 32.71 -3.55
CA GLN A 191 -23.14 33.97 -3.04
C GLN A 191 -24.13 33.65 -1.93
N LEU A 192 -23.80 34.02 -0.70
CA LEU A 192 -24.79 34.13 0.37
C LEU A 192 -25.51 35.47 0.14
N GLY A 193 -26.71 35.43 -0.45
CA GLY A 193 -27.55 36.62 -0.54
C GLY A 193 -27.91 37.12 0.85
N TYR A 194 -27.81 38.43 1.07
CA TYR A 194 -28.35 39.12 2.24
C TYR A 194 -29.66 39.78 1.86
#